data_AF-A0A0F8QHY3-F1
#
_entry.id   AF-A0A0F8QHY3-F1
#
_cell.length_a   1.000
_cell.length_b   1.000
_cell.length_c   1.000
_cell.angle_alpha   90.00
_cell.angle_beta   90.00
_cell.angle_gamma   90.00
#
_symmetry.space_group_name_H-M   'P 1'
#
loop_
_entity.id
_entity.type
_entity.pdbx_description
1 polymer ?
#
loop_
_entity_poly.entity_id
_entity_poly.type
_entity_poly.pdbx_seq_one_letter_code
_entity_poly.pdbx_strand_id
1 'polypeptide(L)'
;EMKQLIVVENKDSFGLLRKLRSDNCLPRTSPLDRVPFLLGNRHVSGFVNISKPLLILPFFRKIHEKMKLKAAQELTVVVNLLKLGLHDDIEILRSEVYKNIKGMASFSDGILLFYCSCGGAFENLEENCLEFDCPLYWFKDGNEEVVVDCISAAIGGNAAYDELMYTCRGTGALYFTS
;
A
#
# COMPACT_ATOMS: atom_id res chain seq x y z
N GLU A 1 -3.06 -9.07 -15.91
CA GLU A 1 -1.74 -9.48 -15.38
C GLU A 1 -0.94 -8.21 -15.06
N MET A 2 -0.15 -8.21 -13.97
CA MET A 2 0.66 -7.04 -13.60
C MET A 2 1.85 -6.91 -14.55
N LYS A 3 1.94 -5.78 -15.26
CA LYS A 3 3.01 -5.53 -16.24
C LYS A 3 4.25 -4.92 -15.59
N GLN A 4 4.06 -4.05 -14.61
CA GLN A 4 5.14 -3.24 -14.07
C GLN A 4 4.96 -2.95 -12.58
N LEU A 5 6.05 -3.04 -11.85
CA LEU A 5 6.17 -2.59 -10.46
C LEU A 5 7.17 -1.44 -10.41
N ILE A 6 6.74 -0.28 -9.90
CA ILE A 6 7.59 0.88 -9.64
C ILE A 6 7.64 1.07 -8.12
N VAL A 7 8.83 1.18 -7.55
CA VAL A 7 9.03 1.56 -6.15
C VAL A 7 9.53 3.00 -6.11
N VAL A 8 8.83 3.85 -5.38
CA VAL A 8 9.23 5.24 -5.18
C VAL A 8 10.51 5.29 -4.35
N GLU A 9 11.50 6.02 -4.85
CA GLU A 9 12.79 6.17 -4.17
C GLU A 9 12.67 7.11 -2.98
N ASN A 10 12.92 6.56 -1.79
CA ASN A 10 13.06 7.31 -0.55
C ASN A 10 13.92 6.50 0.45
N LYS A 11 14.20 7.09 1.62
CA LYS A 11 15.06 6.46 2.64
C LYS A 11 14.51 5.14 3.16
N ASP A 12 13.18 4.98 3.18
CA ASP A 12 12.47 3.82 3.71
C ASP A 12 12.29 2.70 2.68
N SER A 13 12.43 2.99 1.39
CA SER A 13 12.26 2.04 0.28
C SER A 13 13.36 0.96 0.21
N PHE A 14 14.53 1.18 0.83
CA PHE A 14 15.69 0.29 0.70
C PHE A 14 15.42 -1.14 1.19
N GLY A 15 14.72 -1.28 2.31
CA GLY A 15 14.38 -2.59 2.88
C GLY A 15 13.51 -3.41 1.94
N LEU A 16 12.45 -2.78 1.39
CA LEU A 16 11.59 -3.42 0.40
C LEU A 16 12.37 -3.79 -0.87
N LEU A 17 13.17 -2.86 -1.41
CA LEU A 17 13.97 -3.11 -2.61
C LEU A 17 14.92 -4.29 -2.43
N ARG A 18 15.52 -4.43 -1.24
CA ARG A 18 16.37 -5.57 -0.92
C ARG A 18 15.59 -6.88 -0.89
N LYS A 19 14.39 -6.92 -0.28
CA LYS A 19 13.53 -8.11 -0.21
C LYS A 19 13.00 -8.50 -1.60
N LEU A 20 12.57 -7.53 -2.41
CA LEU A 20 12.17 -7.79 -3.80
C LEU A 20 13.31 -8.41 -4.61
N ARG A 21 14.53 -7.87 -4.49
CA ARG A 21 15.71 -8.42 -5.19
C ARG A 21 16.06 -9.83 -4.75
N SER A 22 15.94 -10.17 -3.47
CA SER A 22 16.19 -11.54 -2.99
C SER A 22 15.19 -12.54 -3.58
N ASP A 23 13.98 -12.08 -3.89
CA ASP A 23 12.91 -12.89 -4.47
C ASP A 23 12.94 -12.87 -6.02
N ASN A 24 14.04 -12.43 -6.62
CA ASN A 24 14.21 -12.23 -8.07
C ASN A 24 13.19 -11.27 -8.71
N CYS A 25 12.64 -10.35 -7.91
CA CYS A 25 11.79 -9.26 -8.39
C CYS A 25 12.62 -7.98 -8.53
N LEU A 26 12.76 -7.49 -9.76
CA LEU A 26 13.50 -6.26 -10.07
C LEU A 26 12.52 -5.13 -10.43
N PRO A 27 12.03 -4.36 -9.45
CA PRO A 27 11.16 -3.23 -9.73
C PRO A 27 11.92 -2.10 -10.42
N ARG A 28 11.21 -1.28 -11.19
CA ARG A 28 11.73 0.04 -11.57
C ARG A 28 11.73 0.94 -10.35
N THR A 29 12.69 1.85 -10.27
CA THR A 29 12.76 2.83 -9.19
C THR A 29 12.76 4.23 -9.76
N SER A 30 12.12 5.15 -9.05
CA SER A 30 12.08 6.55 -9.43
C SER A 30 11.66 7.42 -8.25
N PRO A 31 12.17 8.65 -8.14
CA PRO A 31 11.56 9.69 -7.32
C PRO A 31 10.07 9.88 -7.69
N LEU A 32 9.24 10.28 -6.71
CA LEU A 32 7.79 10.39 -6.87
C LEU A 32 7.39 11.36 -8.00
N ASP A 33 8.05 12.52 -8.07
CA ASP A 33 7.85 13.55 -9.11
C ASP A 33 8.18 13.05 -10.52
N ARG A 34 8.98 11.99 -10.63
CA ARG A 34 9.42 11.42 -11.90
C ARG A 34 8.61 10.20 -12.36
N VAL A 35 7.76 9.65 -11.50
CA VAL A 35 6.90 8.50 -11.82
C VAL A 35 6.01 8.76 -13.06
N PRO A 36 5.37 9.94 -13.23
CA PRO A 36 4.55 10.21 -14.41
C PRO A 36 5.31 10.05 -15.74
N PHE A 37 6.61 10.40 -15.78
CA PHE A 37 7.42 10.24 -16.98
C PHE A 37 7.69 8.77 -17.32
N LEU A 38 7.81 7.91 -16.29
CA LEU A 38 7.93 6.46 -16.48
C LEU A 38 6.63 5.82 -16.97
N LEU A 39 5.48 6.41 -16.63
CA LEU A 39 4.16 5.97 -17.10
C LEU A 39 3.87 6.47 -18.52
N GLY A 40 4.33 7.68 -18.87
CA GLY A 40 4.12 8.32 -20.17
C GLY A 40 5.00 7.77 -21.30
N ASN A 41 6.20 7.26 -20.99
CA ASN A 41 7.06 6.60 -21.98
C ASN A 41 6.54 5.17 -22.29
N ARG A 42 5.57 5.08 -23.21
CA ARG A 42 5.01 3.81 -23.72
C ARG A 42 6.00 2.96 -24.54
N HIS A 43 7.24 3.39 -24.71
CA HIS A 43 8.27 2.63 -25.43
C HIS A 43 9.47 2.28 -24.55
N VAL A 44 9.95 1.05 -24.78
CA VAL A 44 11.20 0.40 -24.34
C VAL A 44 11.07 -0.60 -23.18
N SER A 45 10.93 -1.86 -23.63
CA SER A 45 11.77 -3.02 -23.29
C SER A 45 12.23 -3.14 -21.84
N GLY A 46 11.54 -4.01 -21.10
CA GLY A 46 11.96 -4.48 -19.80
C GLY A 46 10.88 -5.41 -19.25
N PHE A 47 10.67 -6.54 -19.93
CA PHE A 47 9.81 -7.60 -19.39
C PHE A 47 10.42 -8.07 -18.06
N VAL A 48 9.75 -7.76 -16.96
CA VAL A 48 9.95 -8.47 -15.70
C VAL A 48 8.83 -9.48 -15.62
N ASN A 49 9.17 -10.76 -15.75
CA ASN A 49 8.28 -11.84 -15.33
C ASN A 49 8.16 -11.73 -13.82
N ILE A 50 7.21 -10.92 -13.35
CA ILE A 50 6.84 -10.93 -11.95
C ILE A 50 6.19 -12.28 -11.74
N SER A 51 6.94 -13.19 -11.13
CA SER A 51 6.41 -14.43 -10.59
C SER A 51 5.22 -14.09 -9.68
N LYS A 52 4.42 -15.07 -9.33
CA LYS A 52 3.08 -14.87 -8.79
C LYS A 52 2.98 -14.44 -7.30
N PRO A 53 4.01 -14.07 -6.49
CA PRO A 53 3.77 -13.99 -5.05
C PRO A 53 3.07 -12.69 -4.60
N LEU A 54 3.07 -11.60 -5.38
CA LEU A 54 2.32 -10.39 -4.99
C LEU A 54 0.80 -10.53 -5.16
N LEU A 55 0.33 -11.59 -5.85
CA LEU A 55 -1.09 -11.96 -5.93
C LEU A 55 -1.56 -12.80 -4.72
N ILE A 56 -0.67 -13.08 -3.75
CA ILE A 56 -1.00 -13.90 -2.56
C ILE A 56 -1.87 -13.12 -1.57
N LEU A 57 -1.87 -11.78 -1.60
CA LEU A 57 -2.78 -10.99 -0.78
C LEU A 57 -4.21 -11.11 -1.33
N PRO A 58 -5.16 -11.73 -0.60
CA PRO A 58 -6.51 -12.03 -1.09
C PRO A 58 -7.28 -10.77 -1.53
N PHE A 59 -6.87 -9.61 -1.02
CA PHE A 59 -7.42 -8.30 -1.36
C PHE A 59 -7.15 -7.88 -2.82
N PHE A 60 -5.98 -8.22 -3.40
CA PHE A 60 -5.71 -7.92 -4.80
C PHE A 60 -6.66 -8.64 -5.74
N ARG A 61 -7.21 -9.81 -5.38
CA ARG A 61 -8.21 -10.50 -6.20
C ARG A 61 -9.47 -9.65 -6.38
N LYS A 62 -9.94 -8.98 -5.31
CA LYS A 62 -11.17 -8.17 -5.35
C LYS A 62 -10.96 -6.82 -6.06
N ILE A 63 -9.81 -6.18 -5.83
CA ILE A 63 -9.38 -5.02 -6.63
C ILE A 63 -9.23 -5.42 -8.09
N HIS A 64 -8.58 -6.55 -8.36
CA HIS A 64 -8.39 -7.08 -9.70
C HIS A 64 -9.73 -7.31 -10.39
N GLU A 65 -10.73 -7.94 -9.75
CA GLU A 65 -12.06 -8.10 -10.37
C GLU A 65 -12.77 -6.76 -10.63
N LYS A 66 -12.67 -5.76 -9.73
CA LYS A 66 -13.20 -4.41 -9.99
C LYS A 66 -12.44 -3.68 -11.13
N MET A 67 -11.13 -3.86 -11.23
CA MET A 67 -10.30 -3.30 -12.30
C MET A 67 -10.46 -4.05 -13.63
N LYS A 68 -10.75 -5.36 -13.59
CA LYS A 68 -10.94 -6.25 -14.74
C LYS A 68 -12.24 -5.96 -15.50
N LEU A 69 -13.20 -5.29 -14.87
CA LEU A 69 -14.37 -4.72 -15.56
C LEU A 69 -13.98 -3.61 -16.55
N LYS A 70 -12.82 -2.95 -16.39
CA LYS A 70 -12.12 -2.19 -17.45
C LYS A 70 -11.20 -3.16 -18.22
N ALA A 71 -11.82 -4.09 -18.93
CA ALA A 71 -11.10 -5.16 -19.64
C ALA A 71 -10.03 -4.59 -20.60
N ALA A 72 -8.83 -5.20 -20.56
CA ALA A 72 -7.65 -4.97 -21.43
C ALA A 72 -6.54 -3.99 -20.97
N GLN A 73 -6.55 -3.47 -19.73
CA GLN A 73 -5.46 -2.60 -19.27
C GLN A 73 -4.31 -3.35 -18.59
N GLU A 74 -3.09 -2.95 -18.96
CA GLU A 74 -1.84 -3.38 -18.33
C GLU A 74 -1.75 -2.78 -16.92
N LEU A 75 -1.73 -3.62 -15.88
CA LEU A 75 -1.68 -3.14 -14.50
C LEU A 75 -0.24 -2.70 -14.14
N THR A 76 -0.07 -1.42 -13.83
CA THR A 76 1.16 -0.88 -13.22
C THR A 76 0.90 -0.59 -11.75
N VAL A 77 1.75 -1.13 -10.89
CA VAL A 77 1.68 -0.89 -9.44
C VAL A 77 2.81 0.06 -9.06
N VAL A 78 2.46 1.16 -8.40
CA VAL A 78 3.42 2.11 -7.81
C VAL A 78 3.37 1.97 -6.29
N VAL A 79 4.51 1.64 -5.68
CA VAL A 79 4.64 1.46 -4.24
C VAL A 79 5.41 2.63 -3.66
N ASN A 80 4.77 3.37 -2.76
CA ASN A 80 5.39 4.48 -2.03
C ASN A 80 5.43 4.14 -0.54
N LEU A 81 6.62 3.77 -0.03
CA LEU A 81 6.81 3.53 1.40
C LEU A 81 7.00 4.86 2.11
N LEU A 82 6.12 5.18 3.06
CA LEU A 82 6.33 6.33 3.92
C LEU A 82 7.20 5.96 5.13
N LYS A 83 7.63 6.96 5.89
CA LYS A 83 8.49 6.81 7.05
C LYS A 83 7.87 5.86 8.08
N LEU A 84 8.68 4.95 8.61
CA LEU A 84 8.28 4.11 9.75
C LEU A 84 8.07 4.98 11.01
N GLY A 85 7.07 4.64 11.82
CA GLY A 85 6.80 5.35 13.08
C GLY A 85 6.08 6.69 12.92
N LEU A 86 5.46 6.97 11.76
CA LEU A 86 4.63 8.18 11.61
C LEU A 86 3.46 8.23 12.60
N HIS A 87 3.01 7.08 13.12
CA HIS A 87 1.93 6.98 14.10
C HIS A 87 2.27 7.61 15.47
N ASP A 88 3.53 7.96 15.72
CA ASP A 88 3.95 8.66 16.94
C ASP A 88 3.28 10.05 17.06
N ASP A 89 2.90 10.66 15.93
CA ASP A 89 2.21 11.94 15.87
C ASP A 89 1.12 11.89 14.78
N ILE A 90 -0.14 11.97 15.20
CA ILE A 90 -1.31 11.82 14.32
C ILE A 90 -1.41 12.93 13.27
N GLU A 91 -0.96 14.14 13.59
CA GLU A 91 -1.01 15.28 12.66
C GLU A 91 0.07 15.14 11.60
N ILE A 92 1.27 14.71 11.99
CA ILE A 92 2.35 14.39 11.05
C ILE A 92 1.95 13.24 10.14
N LEU A 93 1.34 12.18 10.70
CA LEU A 93 0.81 11.06 9.91
C LEU A 93 -0.20 11.52 8.86
N ARG A 94 -1.21 12.30 9.28
CA ARG A 94 -2.25 12.84 8.38
C ARG A 94 -1.64 13.70 7.28
N SER A 95 -0.77 14.63 7.65
CA SER A 95 -0.14 15.55 6.71
C SER A 95 0.71 14.83 5.67
N GLU A 96 1.56 13.89 6.09
CA GLU A 96 2.42 13.14 5.18
C GLU A 96 1.62 12.19 4.28
N VAL A 97 0.62 11.48 4.82
CA VAL A 97 -0.24 10.62 3.99
C VAL A 97 -1.01 11.43 2.96
N TYR A 98 -1.65 12.53 3.37
CA TYR A 98 -2.42 13.39 2.46
C TYR A 98 -1.54 14.01 1.36
N LYS A 99 -0.35 14.51 1.71
CA LYS A 99 0.63 15.03 0.75
C LYS A 99 1.03 13.99 -0.30
N ASN A 100 1.25 12.74 0.12
CA ASN A 100 1.61 11.66 -0.80
C ASN A 100 0.41 11.20 -1.65
N ILE A 101 -0.79 11.14 -1.09
CA ILE A 101 -2.03 10.90 -1.86
C ILE A 101 -2.17 11.94 -2.96
N LYS A 102 -2.04 13.23 -2.62
CA LYS A 102 -2.13 14.33 -3.59
C LYS A 102 -1.13 14.20 -4.74
N GLY A 103 0.12 13.83 -4.44
CA GLY A 103 1.13 13.57 -5.46
C GLY A 103 0.76 12.39 -6.36
N MET A 104 0.31 11.29 -5.77
CA MET A 104 0.02 10.04 -6.49
C MET A 104 -1.29 10.09 -7.26
N ALA A 105 -2.29 10.84 -6.79
CA ALA A 105 -3.61 10.96 -7.41
C ALA A 105 -3.53 11.51 -8.84
N SER A 106 -2.53 12.36 -9.13
CA SER A 106 -2.32 12.96 -10.45
C SER A 106 -2.03 11.95 -11.57
N PHE A 107 -1.62 10.72 -11.24
CA PHE A 107 -1.25 9.70 -12.21
C PHE A 107 -1.82 8.30 -11.91
N SER A 108 -2.69 8.18 -10.91
CA SER A 108 -3.21 6.89 -10.44
C SER A 108 -4.70 6.76 -10.76
N ASP A 109 -5.11 5.59 -11.26
CA ASP A 109 -6.53 5.23 -11.41
C ASP A 109 -7.20 4.89 -10.07
N GLY A 110 -6.40 4.70 -9.02
CA GLY A 110 -6.85 4.42 -7.66
C GLY A 110 -5.66 4.20 -6.72
N ILE A 111 -5.84 4.49 -5.44
CA ILE A 111 -4.79 4.38 -4.42
C ILE A 111 -5.26 3.45 -3.30
N LEU A 112 -4.39 2.51 -2.90
CA LEU A 112 -4.60 1.65 -1.74
C LEU A 112 -3.70 2.08 -0.59
N LEU A 113 -4.29 2.40 0.55
CA LEU A 113 -3.60 2.78 1.78
C LEU A 113 -3.40 1.58 2.71
N PHE A 114 -2.14 1.31 3.05
CA PHE A 114 -1.74 0.27 4.02
C PHE A 114 -1.57 0.78 5.44
N TYR A 115 -1.75 2.09 5.68
CA TYR A 115 -1.70 2.67 7.02
C TYR A 115 -2.89 2.28 7.92
N CYS A 116 -3.82 1.43 7.44
CA CYS A 116 -4.95 0.93 8.24
C CYS A 116 -5.77 2.12 8.78
N SER A 117 -6.58 1.94 9.83
CA SER A 117 -7.23 3.09 10.48
C SER A 117 -6.26 3.90 11.37
N CYS A 118 -5.16 3.28 11.82
CA CYS A 118 -4.11 3.84 12.69
C CYS A 118 -4.69 4.71 13.82
N GLY A 119 -5.62 4.15 14.60
CA GLY A 119 -6.24 4.85 15.73
C GLY A 119 -7.21 5.95 15.33
N GLY A 120 -7.86 5.85 14.16
CA GLY A 120 -8.80 6.86 13.66
C GLY A 120 -8.12 8.06 13.01
N ALA A 121 -6.80 7.99 12.77
CA ALA A 121 -6.02 9.04 12.12
C ALA A 121 -6.57 9.47 10.77
N PHE A 122 -7.40 8.66 10.14
CA PHE A 122 -7.99 8.95 8.83
C PHE A 122 -9.51 9.07 8.85
N GLU A 123 -10.11 9.24 10.02
CA GLU A 123 -11.49 9.70 10.10
C GLU A 123 -11.64 11.00 9.29
N ASN A 124 -12.64 11.03 8.42
CA ASN A 124 -12.93 12.08 7.45
C ASN A 124 -11.86 12.29 6.36
N LEU A 125 -10.88 11.40 6.20
CA LEU A 125 -9.88 11.54 5.12
C LEU A 125 -10.54 11.43 3.74
N GLU A 126 -11.53 10.56 3.58
CA GLU A 126 -12.30 10.44 2.33
C GLU A 126 -12.99 11.75 1.96
N GLU A 127 -13.57 12.46 2.93
CA GLU A 127 -14.19 13.79 2.73
C GLU A 127 -13.15 14.84 2.34
N ASN A 128 -11.99 14.84 2.99
CA ASN A 128 -10.87 15.73 2.66
C ASN A 128 -10.20 15.40 1.31
N CYS A 129 -10.43 14.19 0.80
CA CYS A 129 -9.90 13.71 -0.47
C CYS A 129 -10.93 13.78 -1.61
N LEU A 130 -12.13 14.32 -1.38
CA LEU A 130 -13.14 14.55 -2.43
C LEU A 130 -12.64 15.48 -3.55
N GLU A 131 -11.56 16.24 -3.31
CA GLU A 131 -10.91 17.06 -4.33
C GLU A 131 -10.13 16.24 -5.37
N PHE A 132 -9.87 14.96 -5.11
CA PHE A 132 -9.11 14.11 -6.02
C PHE A 132 -10.07 13.26 -6.87
N ASP A 133 -9.94 13.33 -8.20
CA ASP A 133 -10.59 12.41 -9.14
C ASP A 133 -10.01 10.97 -9.09
N CYS A 134 -9.44 10.56 -7.95
CA CYS A 134 -8.76 9.29 -7.75
C CYS A 134 -9.39 8.55 -6.56
N PRO A 135 -10.02 7.38 -6.76
CA PRO A 135 -10.65 6.63 -5.68
C PRO A 135 -9.60 6.10 -4.70
N LEU A 136 -9.89 6.28 -3.40
CA LEU A 136 -9.08 5.73 -2.31
C LEU A 136 -9.68 4.41 -1.82
N TYR A 137 -8.79 3.47 -1.48
CA TYR A 137 -9.12 2.18 -0.92
C TYR A 137 -8.35 1.97 0.37
N TRP A 138 -9.02 1.40 1.35
CA TRP A 138 -8.44 1.00 2.63
C TRP A 138 -8.07 -0.48 2.61
N PHE A 139 -6.97 -0.81 3.29
CA PHE A 139 -6.65 -2.20 3.57
C PHE A 139 -7.71 -2.81 4.51
N LYS A 140 -8.34 -3.89 4.04
CA LYS A 140 -9.43 -4.57 4.74
C LYS A 140 -9.04 -6.02 5.05
N ASP A 141 -9.54 -6.53 6.17
CA ASP A 141 -9.35 -7.93 6.55
C ASP A 141 -10.33 -8.87 5.82
N GLY A 142 -10.33 -10.15 6.20
CA GLY A 142 -11.20 -11.17 5.61
C GLY A 142 -12.70 -10.94 5.83
N ASN A 143 -13.08 -10.09 6.78
CA ASN A 143 -14.47 -9.71 7.09
C ASN A 143 -14.89 -8.43 6.37
N GLU A 144 -14.03 -7.88 5.50
CA GLU A 144 -14.22 -6.61 4.79
C GLU A 144 -14.23 -5.36 5.69
N GLU A 145 -13.77 -5.51 6.93
CA GLU A 145 -13.56 -4.42 7.87
C GLU A 145 -12.20 -3.77 7.60
N VAL A 146 -12.12 -2.44 7.76
CA VAL A 146 -10.83 -1.76 7.67
C VAL A 146 -9.95 -2.27 8.80
N VAL A 147 -8.74 -2.69 8.45
CA VAL A 147 -7.78 -3.17 9.45
C VAL A 147 -7.47 -2.03 10.41
N VAL A 148 -7.40 -2.32 11.72
CA VAL A 148 -7.21 -1.30 12.76
C VAL A 148 -5.81 -0.67 12.69
N ASP A 149 -4.76 -1.48 12.62
CA ASP A 149 -3.39 -1.00 12.54
C ASP A 149 -2.46 -1.98 11.81
N CYS A 150 -1.19 -1.61 11.67
CA CYS A 150 -0.18 -2.42 10.99
C CYS A 150 0.13 -3.74 11.73
N ILE A 151 -0.11 -3.82 13.05
CA ILE A 151 0.08 -5.04 13.84
C ILE A 151 -1.05 -6.02 13.52
N SER A 152 -2.30 -5.55 13.58
CA SER A 152 -3.49 -6.31 13.18
C SER A 152 -3.34 -6.86 11.75
N ALA A 153 -2.87 -6.03 10.81
CA ALA A 153 -2.56 -6.48 9.44
C ALA A 153 -1.54 -7.63 9.42
N ALA A 154 -0.44 -7.51 10.20
CA ALA A 154 0.65 -8.47 10.18
C ALA A 154 0.27 -9.83 10.79
N ILE A 155 -0.63 -9.86 11.77
CA ILE A 155 -1.07 -11.09 12.44
C ILE A 155 -2.32 -11.73 11.82
N GLY A 156 -2.87 -11.12 10.77
CA GLY A 156 -3.93 -11.73 9.94
C GLY A 156 -5.31 -11.07 10.01
N GLY A 157 -5.44 -9.91 10.66
CA GLY A 157 -6.67 -9.13 10.71
C GLY A 157 -7.19 -8.86 12.12
N ASN A 158 -8.33 -8.15 12.21
CA ASN A 158 -8.81 -7.57 13.46
C ASN A 158 -9.21 -8.64 14.49
N ALA A 159 -9.84 -9.73 14.06
CA ALA A 159 -10.23 -10.81 14.97
C ALA A 159 -9.02 -11.48 15.66
N ALA A 160 -7.95 -11.75 14.89
CA ALA A 160 -6.71 -12.32 15.44
C ALA A 160 -6.01 -11.33 16.38
N TYR A 161 -6.09 -10.03 16.08
CA TYR A 161 -5.61 -8.98 16.96
C TYR A 161 -6.34 -8.94 18.29
N ASP A 162 -7.67 -8.94 18.27
CA ASP A 162 -8.48 -8.89 19.49
C ASP A 162 -8.26 -10.12 20.38
N GLU A 163 -8.17 -11.31 19.79
CA GLU A 163 -7.84 -12.55 20.51
C GLU A 163 -6.46 -12.46 21.18
N LEU A 164 -5.47 -11.92 20.46
CA LEU A 164 -4.11 -11.77 20.96
C LEU A 164 -4.03 -10.71 22.08
N MET A 165 -4.71 -9.57 21.91
CA MET A 165 -4.81 -8.53 22.95
C MET A 165 -5.49 -9.07 24.21
N TYR A 166 -6.54 -9.89 24.05
CA TYR A 166 -7.23 -10.52 25.16
C TYR A 166 -6.32 -11.52 25.89
N THR A 167 -5.61 -12.35 25.15
CA THR A 167 -4.72 -13.39 25.70
C THR A 167 -3.51 -12.79 26.43
N CYS A 168 -2.95 -11.68 25.91
CA CYS A 168 -1.82 -10.99 26.51
C CYS A 168 -2.22 -9.90 27.51
N ARG A 169 -3.51 -9.79 27.87
CA ARG A 169 -4.01 -8.73 28.73
C ARG A 169 -3.27 -8.66 30.07
N GLY A 170 -2.77 -7.48 30.40
CA GLY A 170 -1.99 -7.24 31.63
C GLY A 170 -0.51 -7.62 31.52
N THR A 171 -0.05 -8.07 30.34
CA THR A 171 1.36 -8.36 30.06
C THR A 171 1.84 -7.49 28.91
N GLY A 172 3.07 -6.97 28.99
CA GLY A 172 3.69 -6.28 27.85
C GLY A 172 3.93 -7.27 26.71
N ALA A 173 3.55 -6.92 25.49
CA ALA A 173 3.74 -7.75 24.30
C ALA A 173 4.72 -7.08 23.33
N LEU A 174 5.60 -7.90 22.73
CA LEU A 174 6.50 -7.50 21.66
C LEU A 174 6.20 -8.34 20.42
N TYR A 175 5.90 -7.67 19.30
CA TYR A 175 5.56 -8.32 18.04
C TYR A 175 6.78 -8.31 17.11
N PHE A 176 7.23 -9.51 16.73
CA PHE A 176 8.29 -9.69 15.74
C PHE A 176 7.65 -10.20 14.45
N THR A 177 7.78 -9.43 13.38
CA THR A 177 7.29 -9.80 12.05
C THR A 177 8.47 -10.08 11.13
N SER A 178 8.37 -11.13 10.30
CA SER A 178 9.46 -11.68 9.45
C SER A 178 9.34 -11.32 7.97
#